data_AF-A0A836T2Q1-F1
#
_entry.id   AF-A0A836T2Q1-F1
#
_cell.length_a   1.000
_cell.length_b   1.000
_cell.length_c   1.000
_cell.angle_alpha   90.00
_cell.angle_beta   90.00
_cell.angle_gamma   90.00
#
_symmetry.space_group_name_H-M   'P 1'
#
loop_
_entity.id
_entity.type
_entity.pdbx_description
1 polymer ?
#
loop_
_entity_poly.entity_id
_entity_poly.type
_entity_poly.pdbx_seq_one_letter_code
_entity_poly.pdbx_strand_id
1 'polypeptide(L)'
;MTQFEDLGLNEDIQKGIRELGFKEAFPIQEAVIPVLLTGRDVIGQAHTGSGKTAAFALAMLQKIQPKQGIQGLIMAPTRELAMQISGEIKKFAKYTNI
;
A
#
# COMPACT_ATOMS: atom_id res chain seq x y z
N MET A 1 13.15 14.64 0.58
CA MET A 1 12.43 13.41 0.95
C MET A 1 11.02 13.53 0.42
N THR A 2 10.49 12.48 -0.19
CA THR A 2 9.16 12.51 -0.82
C THR A 2 8.09 12.33 0.25
N GLN A 3 7.08 13.21 0.30
CA GLN A 3 5.97 13.02 1.23
C GLN A 3 4.98 12.00 0.66
N PHE A 4 4.28 11.27 1.54
CA PHE A 4 3.26 10.31 1.11
C PHE A 4 2.14 10.95 0.30
N GLU A 5 1.80 12.21 0.60
CA GLU A 5 0.76 12.98 -0.08
C GLU A 5 1.12 13.25 -1.56
N ASP A 6 2.41 13.29 -1.87
CA ASP A 6 2.92 13.52 -3.24
C ASP A 6 2.89 12.26 -4.12
N LEU A 7 2.52 11.10 -3.57
CA LEU A 7 2.58 9.80 -4.27
C LEU A 7 1.34 9.49 -5.12
N GLY A 8 0.36 10.39 -5.19
CA GLY A 8 -0.84 10.24 -6.02
C GLY A 8 -1.90 9.28 -5.47
N LEU A 9 -1.88 9.01 -4.16
CA LEU A 9 -2.92 8.23 -3.47
C LEU A 9 -4.17 9.08 -3.23
N ASN A 10 -5.35 8.45 -3.19
CA ASN A 10 -6.61 9.14 -2.91
C ASN A 10 -6.71 9.59 -1.44
N GLU A 11 -7.63 10.52 -1.18
CA GLU A 11 -7.75 11.19 0.12
C GLU A 11 -8.10 10.21 1.27
N ASP A 12 -8.93 9.21 1.01
CA ASP A 12 -9.32 8.21 2.02
C ASP A 12 -8.11 7.40 2.49
N ILE A 13 -7.25 6.97 1.55
CA ILE A 13 -6.00 6.28 1.86
C ILE A 13 -5.03 7.23 2.57
N GLN A 14 -4.87 8.46 2.09
CA GLN A 14 -3.99 9.45 2.72
C GLN A 14 -4.39 9.74 4.17
N LYS A 15 -5.70 9.78 4.46
CA LYS A 15 -6.21 9.95 5.82
C LYS A 15 -5.78 8.80 6.76
N GLY A 16 -5.82 7.56 6.26
CA GLY A 16 -5.33 6.39 7.02
C GLY A 16 -3.83 6.47 7.28
N ILE A 17 -3.05 6.85 6.27
CA ILE A 17 -1.60 7.04 6.37
C ILE A 17 -1.26 8.12 7.41
N ARG A 18 -1.95 9.26 7.37
CA ARG A 18 -1.75 10.36 8.34
C ARG A 18 -2.04 9.95 9.77
N GLU A 19 -3.11 9.19 10.01
CA GLU A 19 -3.43 8.69 11.35
C GLU A 19 -2.32 7.76 11.89
N LEU A 20 -1.71 6.97 11.02
CA LEU A 20 -0.58 6.11 11.38
C LEU A 20 0.73 6.89 11.60
N GLY A 21 0.72 8.21 11.39
CA GLY A 21 1.88 9.09 11.57
C GLY A 21 2.91 8.99 10.45
N PHE A 22 2.55 8.38 9.32
CA PHE A 22 3.44 8.27 8.15
C PHE A 22 3.44 9.59 7.39
N LYS A 23 4.60 10.26 7.34
CA LYS A 23 4.79 11.53 6.63
C LYS A 23 5.67 11.36 5.40
N GLU A 24 6.87 10.85 5.62
CA GLU A 24 7.88 10.64 4.58
C GLU A 24 7.85 9.20 4.07
N ALA A 25 7.93 9.04 2.76
CA ALA A 25 8.01 7.74 2.12
C ALA A 25 9.44 7.20 2.14
N PHE A 26 9.58 5.89 2.33
CA PHE A 26 10.86 5.21 2.13
C PHE A 26 11.23 5.14 0.64
N PRO A 27 12.52 4.97 0.29
CA PRO A 27 12.99 4.93 -1.10
C PRO A 27 12.25 3.92 -1.99
N ILE A 28 11.88 2.75 -1.45
CA ILE A 28 11.11 1.76 -2.21
C ILE A 28 9.67 2.20 -2.46
N GLN A 29 9.07 2.97 -1.55
CA GLN A 29 7.69 3.45 -1.68
C GLN A 29 7.58 4.58 -2.70
N GLU A 30 8.49 5.57 -2.64
CA GLU A 30 8.56 6.66 -3.63
C GLU A 30 8.83 6.15 -5.04
N ALA A 31 9.65 5.11 -5.19
CA ALA A 31 9.97 4.54 -6.50
C ALA A 31 8.83 3.69 -7.08
N VAL A 32 8.13 2.94 -6.22
CA VAL A 32 7.20 1.89 -6.68
C VAL A 32 5.75 2.35 -6.74
N ILE A 33 5.28 3.15 -5.77
CA ILE A 33 3.86 3.52 -5.70
C ILE A 33 3.41 4.23 -6.98
N PRO A 34 4.05 5.33 -7.45
CA PRO A 34 3.62 6.02 -8.65
C PRO A 34 3.62 5.11 -9.89
N VAL A 35 4.59 4.19 -10.00
CA VAL A 35 4.68 3.25 -11.12
C VAL A 35 3.53 2.23 -11.07
N LEU A 36 3.25 1.63 -9.91
CA LEU A 36 2.13 0.69 -9.76
C LEU A 36 0.77 1.36 -10.04
N LEU A 37 0.62 2.65 -9.68
CA LEU A 37 -0.60 3.41 -9.97
C LEU A 37 -0.86 3.51 -11.49
N THR A 38 0.19 3.58 -12.32
CA THR A 38 0.03 3.54 -13.79
C THR A 38 -0.44 2.19 -14.35
N GLY A 39 -0.44 1.13 -13.54
CA GLY A 39 -0.83 -0.23 -13.99
C GLY A 39 0.28 -1.01 -14.66
N ARG A 40 1.53 -0.54 -14.56
CA ARG A 40 2.70 -1.30 -15.00
C ARG A 40 3.13 -2.31 -13.94
N ASP A 41 3.68 -3.42 -14.41
CA ASP A 41 4.32 -4.42 -13.56
C ASP A 41 5.63 -3.90 -12.98
N VAL A 42 5.94 -4.29 -11.75
CA VAL A 42 7.12 -3.82 -11.01
C VAL A 42 7.78 -4.98 -10.29
N ILE A 43 9.11 -5.04 -10.38
CA ILE A 43 9.95 -5.84 -9.50
C ILE A 43 10.60 -4.88 -8.49
N GLY A 44 10.23 -5.00 -7.22
CA GLY A 44 10.76 -4.18 -6.13
C GLY A 44 11.73 -4.96 -5.26
N GLN A 45 12.98 -4.51 -5.17
CA GLN A 45 13.99 -5.08 -4.27
C GLN A 45 14.35 -4.07 -3.17
N ALA A 46 14.15 -4.47 -1.92
CA ALA A 46 14.59 -3.71 -0.76
C ALA A 46 14.78 -4.64 0.45
N HIS A 47 15.51 -4.18 1.46
CA HIS A 47 15.73 -4.93 2.70
C HIS A 47 14.45 -5.05 3.54
N THR A 48 14.44 -5.96 4.51
CA THR A 48 13.34 -6.06 5.49
C THR A 48 13.26 -4.78 6.31
N GLY A 49 12.03 -4.35 6.66
CA GLY A 49 11.82 -3.09 7.38
C GLY A 49 11.76 -1.84 6.50
N SER A 50 12.03 -1.94 5.18
CA SER A 50 11.96 -0.78 4.26
C SER A 50 10.55 -0.38 3.81
N GLY A 51 9.50 -0.86 4.48
CA GLY A 51 8.10 -0.48 4.16
C GLY A 51 7.54 -1.03 2.84
N LYS A 52 8.09 -2.14 2.31
CA LYS A 52 7.61 -2.80 1.08
C LYS A 52 6.11 -3.14 1.11
N THR A 53 5.59 -3.54 2.27
CA THR A 53 4.16 -3.88 2.44
C THR A 53 3.26 -2.71 2.06
N ALA A 54 3.55 -1.51 2.56
CA ALA A 54 2.79 -0.32 2.20
C ALA A 54 2.91 -0.01 0.71
N ALA A 55 4.09 -0.21 0.09
CA ALA A 55 4.31 0.09 -1.32
C ALA A 55 3.33 -0.63 -2.26
N PHE A 56 3.15 -1.95 -2.11
CA PHE A 56 2.19 -2.69 -2.94
C PHE A 56 0.75 -2.58 -2.42
N ALA A 57 0.55 -2.51 -1.10
CA ALA A 57 -0.79 -2.49 -0.50
C ALA A 57 -1.56 -1.22 -0.84
N LEU A 58 -0.91 -0.06 -0.73
CA LEU A 58 -1.54 1.23 -1.00
C LEU A 58 -1.93 1.36 -2.48
N ALA A 59 -1.04 0.93 -3.37
CA ALA A 59 -1.33 0.91 -4.80
C ALA A 59 -2.46 -0.07 -5.18
N MET A 60 -2.56 -1.21 -4.48
CA MET A 60 -3.67 -2.15 -4.65
C MET A 60 -4.98 -1.56 -4.13
N LEU A 61 -5.01 -1.01 -2.91
CA LEU A 61 -6.19 -0.39 -2.31
C LEU A 61 -6.77 0.73 -3.18
N GLN A 62 -5.91 1.57 -3.77
CA GLN A 62 -6.33 2.65 -4.68
C GLN A 62 -7.19 2.14 -5.84
N LYS A 63 -6.96 0.91 -6.31
CA LYS A 63 -7.62 0.34 -7.49
C LYS A 63 -8.85 -0.49 -7.18
N ILE A 64 -9.05 -0.89 -5.92
CA ILE A 64 -10.17 -1.76 -5.53
C ILE A 64 -11.48 -0.96 -5.53
N GLN A 65 -12.49 -1.52 -6.19
CA GLN A 65 -13.86 -1.01 -6.12
C GLN A 65 -14.66 -1.82 -5.09
N PRO A 66 -15.26 -1.19 -4.07
CA PRO A 66 -16.07 -1.89 -3.08
C PRO A 66 -17.20 -2.71 -3.72
N LYS A 67 -17.51 -3.87 -3.12
CA LYS A 67 -18.64 -4.74 -3.49
C LYS A 67 -18.58 -5.35 -4.91
N GLN A 68 -17.40 -5.40 -5.54
CA GLN A 68 -17.19 -6.01 -6.86
C GLN A 68 -16.46 -7.38 -6.81
N GLY A 69 -16.55 -8.10 -5.68
CA GLY A 69 -15.86 -9.38 -5.49
C GLY A 69 -14.34 -9.24 -5.36
N ILE A 70 -13.60 -10.33 -5.63
CA ILE A 70 -12.14 -10.42 -5.47
C ILE A 70 -11.45 -9.69 -6.63
N GLN A 71 -10.64 -8.67 -6.32
CA GLN A 71 -9.94 -7.82 -7.31
C GLN A 71 -8.41 -7.79 -7.14
N GLY A 72 -7.89 -8.42 -6.09
CA GLY A 72 -6.45 -8.46 -5.81
C GLY A 72 -6.08 -9.68 -5.00
N LEU A 73 -4.87 -10.19 -5.24
CA LEU A 73 -4.30 -11.32 -4.51
C LEU A 73 -2.89 -10.96 -4.06
N ILE A 74 -2.63 -11.10 -2.76
CA ILE A 74 -1.29 -10.99 -2.19
C ILE A 74 -0.90 -12.37 -1.69
N MET A 75 0.23 -12.88 -2.19
CA MET A 75 0.77 -14.17 -1.79
C MET A 75 1.89 -13.98 -0.77
N ALA A 76 1.90 -14.80 0.27
CA ALA A 76 2.95 -14.83 1.27
C ALA A 76 3.35 -16.29 1.56
N PRO A 77 4.62 -16.55 1.89
CA PRO A 77 5.14 -17.91 2.11
C PRO A 77 4.63 -18.57 3.40
N THR A 78 4.18 -17.79 4.38
CA THR A 78 3.71 -18.31 5.67
C THR A 78 2.39 -17.67 6.08
N ARG A 79 1.63 -18.39 6.91
CA ARG A 79 0.35 -17.92 7.47
C ARG A 79 0.55 -16.68 8.32
N GLU A 80 1.58 -16.67 9.15
CA GLU A 80 1.90 -15.56 10.06
C GLU A 80 2.17 -14.28 9.28
N LEU A 81 2.96 -14.37 8.20
CA LEU A 81 3.25 -13.23 7.34
C LEU A 81 2.00 -12.75 6.59
N ALA A 82 1.16 -13.67 6.10
CA ALA A 82 -0.11 -13.30 5.49
C ALA A 82 -1.02 -12.54 6.47
N MET A 83 -1.09 -12.99 7.73
CA MET A 83 -1.86 -12.32 8.79
C MET A 83 -1.29 -10.94 9.12
N GLN A 84 0.04 -10.80 9.19
CA GLN A 84 0.69 -9.49 9.40
C GLN A 84 0.38 -8.51 8.27
N ILE A 85 0.50 -8.95 7.01
CA ILE A 85 0.19 -8.13 5.84
C ILE A 85 -1.28 -7.70 5.86
N SER A 86 -2.21 -8.62 6.15
CA SER A 86 -3.63 -8.31 6.27
C SER A 86 -3.90 -7.27 7.36
N GLY A 87 -3.23 -7.39 8.51
CA GLY A 87 -3.33 -6.43 9.60
C GLY A 87 -2.91 -5.02 9.20
N GLU A 88 -1.80 -4.89 8.46
CA GLU A 88 -1.34 -3.59 7.93
C GLU A 88 -2.32 -3.00 6.91
N ILE A 89 -2.81 -3.82 5.98
CA ILE A 89 -3.78 -3.38 4.96
C ILE A 89 -5.03 -2.79 5.60
N LYS A 90 -5.57 -3.43 6.65
CA LYS A 90 -6.76 -2.93 7.37
C LYS A 90 -6.54 -1.54 7.98
N LYS A 91 -5.32 -1.24 8.43
CA LYS A 91 -4.99 0.07 8.97
C LYS A 91 -5.00 1.13 7.86
N PHE A 92 -4.39 0.83 6.72
CA PHE A 92 -4.40 1.72 5.55
C PHE A 92 -5.82 1.93 4.99
N ALA A 93 -6.63 0.88 4.99
CA ALA A 93 -7.99 0.89 4.47
C ALA A 93 -9.03 1.49 5.42
N LYS A 94 -8.65 1.94 6.63
CA LYS A 94 -9.59 2.35 7.71
C LYS A 94 -10.64 3.37 7.27
N TYR A 95 -10.28 4.29 6.37
CA TYR A 95 -11.17 5.33 5.86
C TYR A 95 -11.67 5.06 4.44
N THR A 96 -11.28 3.93 3.86
CA THR A 96 -11.81 3.46 2.59
C THR A 96 -13.11 2.68 2.84
N ASN A 97 -13.97 2.58 1.83
CA ASN A 97 -15.18 1.74 1.89
C ASN A 97 -14.88 0.26 1.55
N ILE A 98 -13.63 -0.18 1.72
CA ILE A 98 -13.13 -1.52 1.39
C ILE A 98 -13.07 -2.38 2.65
#